data_AF-A0A2N3NK04-F1
#
_entry.id   AF-A0A2N3NK04-F1
#
_cell.length_a   1.000
_cell.length_b   1.000
_cell.length_c   1.000
_cell.angle_alpha   90.00
_cell.angle_beta   90.00
_cell.angle_gamma   90.00
#
_symmetry.space_group_name_H-M   'P 1'
#
loop_
_entity.id
_entity.type
_entity.pdbx_description
1 polymer ?
#
loop_
_entity_poly.entity_id
_entity_poly.type
_entity_poly.pdbx_seq_one_letter_code
_entity_poly.pdbx_strand_id
1 'polypeptide(L)'
;MALPPKFAAHRVVFGKASAPHTSVPPAAHVLEVFLDYCCPFSAKIFKTLTGTVFPLIRTHPAWSSNLQVIFRQQVQPWHPSSTLMHEAAVVVNQQAPEKFWDFSEALFARATEFYDVNVVNETRNQTYARLAKIAGGAGLDEAKVLEALTIPSEPVEGHLNAGNKATNDLKLLVKMARLSGVHVSPTVIFDGVVQNDPFSSLYQRPLRSLTLTHKAIAFRAYSQTTKGPPLKQTQSTISAVRNPRPLTPNIYTSPDPNKKYALPEKVLIYHAGTGRVMYLAVLKLTTIFLSALFCGVFVPSYIADDKPWTQSAGLALCGIIPFVFVAFTTGPFVSHISIHLPPAARHSRTSLQRFVSSLPAQTRLEFTTLSIISKPRVSYLTAGDLAPAKKRMGIVNFERDTLRENAARKWWMFRAVGEFNVQGSNRGVKEGWIWEAIADKVKSGAIKA
;
A
#
# COMPACT_ATOMS: atom_id res chain seq x y z
N MET A 1 1.45 18.47 10.24
CA MET A 1 2.73 18.28 9.54
C MET A 1 3.27 19.63 9.08
N ALA A 2 4.59 19.85 9.20
CA ALA A 2 5.18 21.18 9.00
C ALA A 2 5.26 21.54 7.50
N LEU A 3 4.82 22.77 7.17
CA LEU A 3 4.98 23.38 5.85
C LEU A 3 5.57 24.78 6.09
N PRO A 4 6.76 25.09 5.57
CA PRO A 4 7.36 26.41 5.71
C PRO A 4 6.42 27.52 5.18
N PRO A 5 6.36 28.71 5.81
CA PRO A 5 5.47 29.79 5.40
C PRO A 5 5.60 30.18 3.92
N LYS A 6 6.81 30.16 3.37
CA LYS A 6 7.06 30.45 1.94
C LYS A 6 6.41 29.48 0.95
N PHE A 7 5.94 28.33 1.42
CA PHE A 7 5.21 27.34 0.62
C PHE A 7 3.74 27.23 1.02
N ALA A 8 3.20 28.25 1.72
CA ALA A 8 1.83 28.22 2.21
C ALA A 8 0.78 28.00 1.10
N ALA A 9 1.06 28.44 -0.14
CA ALA A 9 0.19 28.22 -1.29
C ALA A 9 -0.04 26.74 -1.62
N HIS A 10 0.89 25.85 -1.25
CA HIS A 10 0.71 24.41 -1.42
C HIS A 10 -0.42 23.85 -0.55
N ARG A 11 -0.95 24.63 0.41
CA ARG A 11 -2.03 24.23 1.30
C ARG A 11 -3.35 24.84 0.86
N VAL A 12 -4.39 24.01 0.75
CA VAL A 12 -5.78 24.45 0.67
C VAL A 12 -6.42 24.32 2.04
N VAL A 13 -7.03 25.42 2.49
CA VAL A 13 -7.88 25.47 3.67
C VAL A 13 -9.31 25.70 3.19
N PHE A 14 -10.24 24.82 3.59
CA PHE A 14 -11.63 24.90 3.15
C PHE A 14 -12.52 25.71 4.09
N GLY A 15 -12.09 25.92 5.33
CA GLY A 15 -12.82 26.62 6.37
C GLY A 15 -11.95 26.84 7.61
N LYS A 16 -12.47 27.64 8.56
CA LYS A 16 -11.79 27.90 9.83
C LYS A 16 -11.80 26.65 10.70
N ALA A 17 -10.63 26.23 11.19
CA ALA A 17 -10.52 25.09 12.09
C ALA A 17 -11.38 25.29 13.35
N SER A 18 -12.10 24.25 13.77
CA SER A 18 -12.85 24.25 15.03
C SER A 18 -12.04 23.60 16.15
N ALA A 19 -12.15 24.13 17.37
CA ALA A 19 -11.62 23.49 18.57
C ALA A 19 -12.72 22.64 19.23
N PRO A 20 -12.43 21.40 19.65
CA PRO A 20 -13.40 20.59 20.39
C PRO A 20 -13.65 21.13 21.81
N HIS A 21 -12.70 21.89 22.37
CA HIS A 21 -12.77 22.53 23.68
C HIS A 21 -12.07 23.89 23.66
N THR A 22 -12.54 24.82 24.49
CA THR A 22 -11.98 26.18 24.61
C THR A 22 -10.52 26.23 25.06
N SER A 23 -10.05 25.18 25.75
CA SER A 23 -8.68 25.04 26.24
C SER A 23 -7.72 24.39 25.23
N VAL A 24 -8.20 23.96 24.06
CA VAL A 24 -7.39 23.28 23.04
C VAL A 24 -7.33 24.16 21.79
N PRO A 25 -6.14 24.37 21.20
CA PRO A 25 -6.03 25.10 19.94
C PRO A 25 -6.87 24.45 18.83
N PRO A 26 -7.55 25.26 17.99
CA PRO A 26 -8.23 24.71 16.82
C PRO A 26 -7.24 23.98 15.91
N ALA A 27 -7.60 22.76 15.51
CA ALA A 27 -6.80 21.93 14.63
C ALA A 27 -7.69 21.25 13.59
N ALA A 28 -7.22 21.22 12.35
CA ALA A 28 -7.85 20.47 11.27
C ALA A 28 -7.00 19.25 10.94
N HIS A 29 -7.64 18.18 10.49
CA HIS A 29 -6.96 17.04 9.89
C HIS A 29 -6.18 17.49 8.64
N VAL A 30 -5.02 16.89 8.42
CA VAL A 30 -4.14 17.24 7.31
C VAL A 30 -3.98 16.04 6.39
N LEU A 31 -4.41 16.21 5.14
CA LEU A 31 -4.17 15.29 4.04
C LEU A 31 -3.01 15.79 3.18
N GLU A 32 -1.86 15.16 3.28
CA GLU A 32 -0.72 15.45 2.43
C GLU A 32 -0.72 14.54 1.21
N VAL A 33 -0.60 15.12 0.03
CA VAL A 33 -0.65 14.39 -1.24
C VAL A 33 0.65 14.66 -1.98
N PHE A 34 1.48 13.63 -2.08
CA PHE A 34 2.77 13.64 -2.75
C PHE A 34 2.57 13.38 -4.23
N LEU A 35 2.80 14.39 -5.05
CA LEU A 35 2.47 14.40 -6.47
C LEU A 35 3.70 14.75 -7.30
N ASP A 36 3.82 14.06 -8.43
CA ASP A 36 4.80 14.34 -9.49
C ASP A 36 4.05 14.87 -10.72
N TYR A 37 4.45 16.02 -11.24
CA TYR A 37 3.80 16.61 -12.43
C TYR A 37 3.95 15.75 -13.69
N CYS A 38 4.99 14.92 -13.78
CA CYS A 38 5.23 14.04 -14.92
C CYS A 38 4.61 12.63 -14.74
N CYS A 39 3.88 12.37 -13.64
CA CYS A 39 3.27 11.07 -13.39
C CYS A 39 1.78 11.06 -13.81
N PRO A 40 1.35 10.13 -14.68
CA PRO A 40 -0.06 10.04 -15.10
C PRO A 40 -1.03 9.73 -13.95
N PHE A 41 -0.58 8.97 -12.94
CA PHE A 41 -1.39 8.66 -11.77
C PHE A 41 -1.55 9.88 -10.85
N SER A 42 -0.50 10.71 -10.73
CA SER A 42 -0.55 11.98 -10.00
C SER A 42 -1.51 12.97 -10.67
N ALA A 43 -1.51 13.04 -12.01
CA ALA A 43 -2.48 13.85 -12.75
C ALA A 43 -3.93 13.41 -12.48
N LYS A 44 -4.19 12.09 -12.46
CA LYS A 44 -5.52 11.55 -12.21
C LYS A 44 -6.03 11.82 -10.79
N ILE A 45 -5.19 11.63 -9.75
CA ILE A 45 -5.61 11.94 -8.38
C ILE A 45 -5.79 13.44 -8.19
N PHE A 46 -4.93 14.28 -8.78
CA PHE A 46 -5.05 15.73 -8.72
C PHE A 46 -6.39 16.19 -9.30
N LYS A 47 -6.73 15.74 -10.52
CA LYS A 47 -8.03 16.02 -11.17
C LYS A 47 -9.22 15.60 -10.31
N THR A 48 -9.12 14.46 -9.63
CA THR A 48 -10.19 13.98 -8.75
C THR A 48 -10.31 14.83 -7.49
N LEU A 49 -9.17 15.22 -6.91
CA LEU A 49 -9.12 16.09 -5.73
C LEU A 49 -9.75 17.44 -6.04
N THR A 50 -9.30 18.12 -7.10
CA THR A 50 -9.74 19.48 -7.43
C THR A 50 -11.13 19.50 -8.05
N GLY A 51 -11.45 18.55 -8.93
CA GLY A 51 -12.72 18.52 -9.67
C GLY A 51 -13.89 17.91 -8.90
N THR A 52 -13.63 17.03 -7.92
CA THR A 52 -14.69 16.31 -7.21
C THR A 52 -14.61 16.50 -5.70
N VAL A 53 -13.46 16.21 -5.08
CA VAL A 53 -13.34 16.17 -3.62
C VAL A 53 -13.41 17.56 -3.00
N PHE A 54 -12.70 18.54 -3.56
CA PHE A 54 -12.66 19.91 -3.04
C PHE A 54 -14.04 20.58 -3.11
N PRO A 55 -14.80 20.52 -4.22
CA PRO A 55 -16.18 20.98 -4.26
C PRO A 55 -17.06 20.30 -3.21
N LEU A 56 -16.95 18.97 -3.04
CA LEU A 56 -17.71 18.24 -2.03
C LEU A 56 -17.37 18.71 -0.60
N ILE A 57 -16.10 18.93 -0.28
CA ILE A 57 -15.71 19.46 1.04
C ILE A 57 -16.30 20.85 1.26
N ARG A 58 -16.26 21.72 0.24
CA ARG A 58 -16.79 23.09 0.33
C ARG A 58 -18.31 23.12 0.54
N THR A 59 -19.05 22.16 0.00
CA THR A 59 -20.52 22.08 0.20
C THR A 59 -20.94 21.44 1.52
N HIS A 60 -19.99 20.88 2.29
CA HIS A 60 -20.26 20.23 3.58
C HIS A 60 -19.56 20.99 4.72
N PRO A 61 -20.25 21.89 5.44
CA PRO A 61 -19.65 22.72 6.49
C PRO A 61 -18.88 21.92 7.54
N ALA A 62 -19.39 20.75 7.93
CA ALA A 62 -18.76 19.84 8.89
C ALA A 62 -17.40 19.30 8.45
N TRP A 63 -17.11 19.26 7.14
CA TRP A 63 -15.81 18.82 6.61
C TRP A 63 -14.90 20.01 6.35
N SER A 64 -15.46 21.13 5.89
CA SER A 64 -14.71 22.35 5.57
C SER A 64 -13.89 22.89 6.74
N SER A 65 -14.41 22.80 7.98
CA SER A 65 -13.73 23.24 9.19
C SER A 65 -12.73 22.22 9.75
N ASN A 66 -12.71 20.99 9.23
CA ASN A 66 -11.99 19.88 9.85
C ASN A 66 -10.92 19.27 8.95
N LEU A 67 -10.77 19.72 7.70
CA LEU A 67 -9.80 19.17 6.76
C LEU A 67 -8.99 20.26 6.06
N GLN A 68 -7.71 20.00 5.89
CA GLN A 68 -6.79 20.77 5.05
C GLN A 68 -6.04 19.80 4.15
N VAL A 69 -5.72 20.25 2.94
CA VAL A 69 -4.97 19.45 1.96
C VAL A 69 -3.66 20.14 1.64
N ILE A 70 -2.56 19.40 1.62
CA ILE A 70 -1.23 19.92 1.27
C ILE A 70 -0.70 19.17 0.05
N PHE A 71 -0.41 19.92 -1.01
CA PHE A 71 0.37 19.46 -2.14
C PHE A 71 1.84 19.31 -1.73
N ARG A 72 2.40 18.11 -1.88
CA ARG A 72 3.82 17.83 -1.65
C ARG A 72 4.48 17.51 -2.99
N GLN A 73 5.50 18.27 -3.34
CA GLN A 73 6.31 18.05 -4.55
C GLN A 73 7.07 16.73 -4.40
N GLN A 74 6.81 15.75 -5.26
CA GLN A 74 7.46 14.43 -5.28
C GLN A 74 8.13 14.19 -6.63
N VAL A 75 9.29 14.80 -6.84
CA VAL A 75 10.07 14.67 -8.08
C VAL A 75 10.56 13.22 -8.23
N GLN A 76 10.22 12.55 -9.33
CA GLN A 76 10.72 11.20 -9.61
C GLN A 76 11.92 11.23 -10.57
N PRO A 77 13.08 10.65 -10.19
CA PRO A 77 14.29 10.72 -11.01
C PRO A 77 14.19 10.04 -12.39
N TRP A 78 13.29 9.08 -12.55
CA TRP A 78 13.05 8.40 -13.84
C TRP A 78 12.08 9.15 -14.76
N HIS A 79 11.59 10.32 -14.34
CA HIS A 79 10.90 11.27 -15.20
C HIS A 79 11.81 12.50 -15.39
N PRO A 80 12.72 12.52 -16.39
CA PRO A 80 13.75 13.56 -16.49
C PRO A 80 13.22 14.99 -16.49
N SER A 81 12.07 15.22 -17.14
CA SER A 81 11.39 16.52 -17.21
C SER A 81 10.68 16.95 -15.91
N SER A 82 10.42 16.00 -14.98
CA SER A 82 9.72 16.26 -13.72
C SER A 82 10.38 17.38 -12.92
N THR A 83 11.71 17.38 -12.82
CA THR A 83 12.45 18.45 -12.11
C THR A 83 12.13 19.83 -12.68
N LEU A 84 12.08 19.96 -14.01
CA LEU A 84 11.82 21.23 -14.70
C LEU A 84 10.38 21.71 -14.44
N MET A 85 9.42 20.78 -14.50
CA MET A 85 8.01 21.04 -14.18
C MET A 85 7.82 21.51 -12.73
N HIS A 86 8.52 20.87 -11.79
CA HIS A 86 8.50 21.25 -10.38
C HIS A 86 9.19 22.59 -10.10
N GLU A 87 10.29 22.91 -10.79
CA GLU A 87 10.92 24.24 -10.70
C GLU A 87 9.98 25.35 -11.20
N ALA A 88 9.24 25.11 -12.28
CA ALA A 88 8.20 26.06 -12.75
C ALA A 88 7.11 26.29 -11.70
N ALA A 89 6.62 25.23 -11.05
CA ALA A 89 5.64 25.36 -9.97
C ALA A 89 6.18 26.14 -8.76
N VAL A 90 7.47 25.99 -8.46
CA VAL A 90 8.15 26.74 -7.39
C VAL A 90 8.27 28.23 -7.78
N VAL A 91 8.65 28.56 -9.01
CA VAL A 91 8.69 29.96 -9.49
C VAL A 91 7.29 30.59 -9.42
N VAL A 92 6.25 29.87 -9.82
CA VAL A 92 4.86 30.34 -9.68
C VAL A 92 4.51 30.60 -8.21
N ASN A 93 4.86 29.69 -7.29
CA ASN A 93 4.66 29.92 -5.86
C ASN A 93 5.44 31.15 -5.34
N GLN A 94 6.64 31.42 -5.85
CA GLN A 94 7.45 32.58 -5.47
C GLN A 94 6.86 33.91 -5.96
N GLN A 95 6.36 33.94 -7.20
CA GLN A 95 5.93 35.18 -7.87
C GLN A 95 4.43 35.47 -7.69
N ALA A 96 3.59 34.44 -7.69
CA ALA A 96 2.13 34.54 -7.61
C ALA A 96 1.56 33.32 -6.85
N PRO A 97 1.75 33.24 -5.51
CA PRO A 97 1.35 32.10 -4.69
C PRO A 97 -0.14 31.74 -4.85
N GLU A 98 -1.01 32.73 -5.03
CA GLU A 98 -2.45 32.53 -5.27
C GLU A 98 -2.76 31.77 -6.56
N LYS A 99 -1.83 31.75 -7.53
CA LYS A 99 -1.96 31.04 -8.81
C LYS A 99 -1.40 29.62 -8.80
N PHE A 100 -0.83 29.16 -7.67
CA PHE A 100 -0.18 27.85 -7.59
C PHE A 100 -1.09 26.69 -8.02
N TRP A 101 -2.34 26.67 -7.56
CA TRP A 101 -3.28 25.59 -7.88
C TRP A 101 -3.81 25.68 -9.31
N ASP A 102 -4.10 26.89 -9.81
CA ASP A 102 -4.53 27.13 -11.19
C ASP A 102 -3.42 26.71 -12.19
N PHE A 103 -2.17 27.08 -11.90
CA PHE A 103 -1.01 26.65 -12.68
C PHE A 103 -0.82 25.13 -12.60
N SER A 104 -0.95 24.53 -11.41
CA SER A 104 -0.83 23.09 -11.25
C SER A 104 -1.87 22.34 -12.08
N GLU A 105 -3.11 22.83 -12.12
CA GLU A 105 -4.17 22.28 -12.96
C GLU A 105 -3.84 22.39 -14.45
N ALA A 106 -3.40 23.57 -14.91
CA ALA A 106 -2.98 23.78 -16.29
C ALA A 106 -1.79 22.89 -16.69
N LEU A 107 -0.82 22.72 -15.78
CA LEU A 107 0.36 21.90 -16.00
C LEU A 107 0.00 20.41 -16.06
N PHE A 108 -0.85 19.90 -15.15
CA PHE A 108 -1.32 18.51 -15.23
C PHE A 108 -2.18 18.23 -16.46
N ALA A 109 -2.99 19.20 -16.90
CA ALA A 109 -3.77 19.07 -18.13
C ALA A 109 -2.90 18.90 -19.37
N ARG A 110 -1.66 19.41 -19.33
CA ARG A 110 -0.66 19.36 -20.41
C ARG A 110 0.51 18.43 -20.11
N ALA A 111 0.44 17.61 -19.06
CA ALA A 111 1.57 16.80 -18.59
C ALA A 111 2.16 15.88 -19.67
N THR A 112 1.31 15.33 -20.54
CA THR A 112 1.73 14.46 -21.65
C THR A 112 2.71 15.14 -22.60
N GLU A 113 2.63 16.46 -22.74
CA GLU A 113 3.54 17.24 -23.58
C GLU A 113 5.00 17.26 -23.08
N PHE A 114 5.22 16.83 -21.83
CA PHE A 114 6.52 16.79 -21.16
C PHE A 114 7.02 15.37 -20.91
N TYR A 115 6.34 14.35 -21.42
CA TYR A 115 6.80 12.96 -21.33
C TYR A 115 7.96 12.70 -22.29
N ASP A 116 8.77 11.68 -21.99
CA ASP A 116 10.07 11.41 -22.62
C ASP A 116 10.09 11.60 -24.14
N VAL A 117 9.17 10.97 -24.86
CA VAL A 117 9.12 11.02 -26.33
C VAL A 117 8.91 12.43 -26.90
N ASN A 118 8.28 13.32 -26.13
CA ASN A 118 7.94 14.67 -26.57
C ASN A 118 9.01 15.71 -26.22
N VAL A 119 9.98 15.36 -25.36
CA VAL A 119 11.04 16.29 -24.90
C VAL A 119 12.44 15.74 -25.12
N VAL A 120 12.59 14.55 -25.69
CA VAL A 120 13.89 13.86 -25.86
C VAL A 120 14.94 14.70 -26.61
N ASN A 121 14.50 15.54 -27.56
CA ASN A 121 15.37 16.40 -28.36
C ASN A 121 15.33 17.87 -27.92
N GLU A 122 14.67 18.18 -26.79
CA GLU A 122 14.55 19.53 -26.28
C GLU A 122 15.68 19.83 -25.29
N THR A 123 16.25 21.02 -25.40
CA THR A 123 17.17 21.55 -24.39
C THR A 123 16.40 22.00 -23.15
N ARG A 124 17.07 22.01 -22.00
CA ARG A 124 16.51 22.44 -20.72
C ARG A 124 15.81 23.82 -20.79
N ASN A 125 16.44 24.80 -21.43
CA ASN A 125 15.88 26.15 -21.54
C ASN A 125 14.69 26.24 -22.52
N GLN A 126 14.63 25.38 -23.54
CA GLN A 126 13.44 25.27 -24.40
C GLN A 126 12.24 24.73 -23.61
N THR A 127 12.44 23.72 -22.75
CA THR A 127 11.37 23.25 -21.86
C THR A 127 10.91 24.33 -20.89
N TYR A 128 11.81 25.15 -20.33
CA TYR A 128 11.41 26.28 -19.48
C TYR A 128 10.61 27.35 -20.22
N ALA A 129 10.94 27.66 -21.48
CA ALA A 129 10.12 28.57 -22.28
C ALA A 129 8.68 28.06 -22.43
N ARG A 130 8.50 26.76 -22.67
CA ARG A 130 7.17 26.13 -22.73
C ARG A 130 6.43 26.18 -21.38
N LEU A 131 7.14 25.95 -20.28
CA LEU A 131 6.59 26.03 -18.92
C LEU A 131 6.22 27.47 -18.53
N ALA A 132 7.04 28.45 -18.91
CA ALA A 132 6.75 29.86 -18.71
C ALA A 132 5.49 30.29 -19.46
N LYS A 133 5.29 29.80 -20.69
CA LYS A 133 4.05 30.01 -21.45
C LYS A 133 2.81 29.42 -20.78
N ILE A 134 2.93 28.27 -20.11
CA ILE A 134 1.83 27.71 -19.29
C ILE A 134 1.53 28.65 -18.11
N ALA A 135 2.55 29.17 -17.44
CA ALA A 135 2.38 30.14 -16.36
C ALA A 135 1.77 31.46 -16.85
N GLY A 136 2.15 31.93 -18.04
CA GLY A 136 1.54 33.07 -18.73
C GLY A 136 0.04 32.87 -18.95
N GLY A 137 -0.36 31.69 -19.42
CA GLY A 137 -1.78 31.31 -19.55
C GLY A 137 -2.55 31.26 -18.22
N ALA A 138 -1.87 31.07 -17.08
CA ALA A 138 -2.45 31.14 -15.74
C ALA A 138 -2.50 32.58 -15.16
N GLY A 139 -2.01 33.57 -15.92
CA GLY A 139 -2.07 34.99 -15.57
C GLY A 139 -0.78 35.58 -14.99
N LEU A 140 0.37 34.92 -15.15
CA LEU A 140 1.68 35.47 -14.78
C LEU A 140 2.34 36.20 -15.95
N ASP A 141 3.36 37.01 -15.66
CA ASP A 141 4.24 37.58 -16.68
C ASP A 141 5.21 36.50 -17.20
N GLU A 142 4.95 35.99 -18.41
CA GLU A 142 5.74 34.93 -19.05
C GLU A 142 7.24 35.26 -19.08
N ALA A 143 7.62 36.51 -19.34
CA ALA A 143 9.01 36.91 -19.44
C ALA A 143 9.72 36.81 -18.08
N LYS A 144 9.06 37.25 -17.00
CA LYS A 144 9.60 37.15 -15.63
C LYS A 144 9.67 35.72 -15.12
N VAL A 145 8.72 34.87 -15.52
CA VAL A 145 8.76 33.44 -15.18
C VAL A 145 9.93 32.78 -15.91
N LEU A 146 10.10 33.06 -17.21
CA LEU A 146 11.20 32.53 -18.00
C LEU A 146 12.55 33.00 -17.47
N GLU A 147 12.70 34.29 -17.14
CA GLU A 147 13.91 34.83 -16.53
C GLU A 147 14.29 34.07 -15.25
N ALA A 148 13.31 33.81 -14.37
CA ALA A 148 13.54 33.10 -13.11
C ALA A 148 13.91 31.62 -13.30
N LEU A 149 13.47 30.99 -14.40
CA LEU A 149 13.71 29.58 -14.72
C LEU A 149 14.98 29.32 -15.54
N THR A 150 15.37 30.30 -16.35
CA THR A 150 16.47 30.18 -17.33
C THR A 150 17.78 29.80 -16.64
N ILE A 151 18.46 28.82 -17.22
CA ILE A 151 19.83 28.47 -16.82
C ILE A 151 20.80 29.30 -17.65
N PRO A 152 21.69 30.08 -17.01
CA PRO A 152 22.73 30.83 -17.69
C PRO A 152 23.63 29.91 -18.55
N SER A 153 24.01 30.38 -19.74
CA SER A 153 24.99 29.69 -20.59
C SER A 153 26.42 29.85 -20.10
N GLU A 154 26.68 30.88 -19.29
CA GLU A 154 27.98 31.20 -18.74
C GLU A 154 28.03 30.95 -17.22
N PRO A 155 29.23 30.71 -16.64
CA PRO A 155 29.39 30.54 -15.21
C PRO A 155 28.91 31.78 -14.43
N VAL A 156 28.18 31.56 -13.34
CA VAL A 156 27.76 32.63 -12.43
C VAL A 156 28.68 32.62 -11.22
N GLU A 157 29.43 33.71 -11.01
CA GLU A 157 30.40 33.81 -9.89
C GLU A 157 31.39 32.62 -9.84
N GLY A 158 31.77 32.10 -11.02
CA GLY A 158 32.65 30.93 -11.15
C GLY A 158 31.97 29.56 -10.89
N HIS A 159 30.68 29.54 -10.57
CA HIS A 159 29.91 28.31 -10.38
C HIS A 159 29.34 27.78 -11.70
N LEU A 160 29.67 26.52 -12.03
CA LEU A 160 29.16 25.80 -13.22
C LEU A 160 27.79 25.13 -13.00
N ASN A 161 27.28 25.14 -11.77
CA ASN A 161 26.06 24.46 -11.35
C ASN A 161 25.10 25.39 -10.59
N ALA A 162 25.06 26.66 -10.98
CA ALA A 162 24.29 27.71 -10.30
C ALA A 162 22.78 27.41 -10.20
N GLY A 163 22.22 26.64 -11.14
CA GLY A 163 20.80 26.36 -11.20
C GLY A 163 19.98 27.59 -11.56
N ASN A 164 18.70 27.61 -11.17
CA ASN A 164 17.78 28.73 -11.38
C ASN A 164 17.22 29.24 -10.04
N LYS A 165 16.33 30.23 -10.08
CA LYS A 165 15.76 30.86 -8.86
C LYS A 165 14.89 29.90 -8.02
N ALA A 166 14.44 28.78 -8.59
CA ALA A 166 13.67 27.76 -7.89
C ALA A 166 14.54 26.66 -7.23
N THR A 167 15.78 26.46 -7.69
CA THR A 167 16.60 25.31 -7.32
C THR A 167 16.75 25.11 -5.80
N ASN A 168 16.99 26.17 -5.03
CA ASN A 168 17.16 26.06 -3.56
C ASN A 168 15.86 25.72 -2.83
N ASP A 169 14.74 26.24 -3.31
CA ASP A 169 13.43 25.94 -2.75
C ASP A 169 13.00 24.51 -3.08
N LEU A 170 13.25 24.05 -4.32
CA LEU A 170 12.99 22.67 -4.70
C LEU A 170 13.85 21.68 -3.89
N LYS A 171 15.13 21.99 -3.63
CA LYS A 171 15.99 21.19 -2.74
C LYS A 171 15.36 21.03 -1.35
N LEU A 172 14.79 22.10 -0.79
CA LEU A 172 14.12 22.05 0.52
C LEU A 172 12.84 21.20 0.46
N LEU A 173 12.04 21.34 -0.59
CA LEU A 173 10.82 20.53 -0.82
C LEU A 173 11.15 19.04 -0.93
N VAL A 174 12.17 18.68 -1.71
CA VAL A 174 12.66 17.31 -1.84
C VAL A 174 13.22 16.79 -0.51
N LYS A 175 13.95 17.61 0.26
CA LYS A 175 14.44 17.23 1.60
C LYS A 175 13.29 16.90 2.55
N MET A 176 12.21 17.68 2.52
CA MET A 176 11.01 17.40 3.31
C MET A 176 10.34 16.10 2.88
N ALA A 177 10.22 15.84 1.58
CA ALA A 177 9.62 14.59 1.08
C ALA A 177 10.44 13.35 1.47
N ARG A 178 11.77 13.44 1.43
CA ARG A 178 12.68 12.37 1.86
C ARG A 178 12.52 12.03 3.34
N LEU A 179 12.27 13.02 4.20
CA LEU A 179 12.04 12.78 5.63
C LEU A 179 10.78 11.93 5.88
N SER A 180 9.77 12.04 5.02
CA SER A 180 8.54 11.25 5.09
C SER A 180 8.70 9.82 4.54
N GLY A 181 9.85 9.46 3.94
CA GLY A 181 10.09 8.14 3.36
C GLY A 181 9.22 7.83 2.13
N VAL A 182 8.65 8.85 1.48
CA VAL A 182 7.79 8.67 0.31
C VAL A 182 8.63 8.32 -0.91
N HIS A 183 8.33 7.17 -1.52
CA HIS A 183 9.00 6.70 -2.73
C HIS A 183 8.13 6.87 -3.98
N VAL A 184 6.90 6.34 -3.98
CA VAL A 184 6.02 6.31 -5.16
C VAL A 184 5.13 7.55 -5.21
N SER A 185 4.86 8.07 -6.41
CA SER A 185 3.81 9.08 -6.64
C SER A 185 2.60 8.46 -7.39
N PRO A 186 1.36 8.77 -6.99
CA PRO A 186 1.02 9.57 -5.83
C PRO A 186 1.13 8.79 -4.51
N THR A 187 1.40 9.47 -3.40
CA THR A 187 1.27 8.91 -2.04
C THR A 187 0.45 9.85 -1.18
N VAL A 188 -0.42 9.31 -0.33
CA VAL A 188 -1.28 10.08 0.56
C VAL A 188 -0.89 9.80 2.01
N ILE A 189 -0.71 10.86 2.80
CA ILE A 189 -0.49 10.79 4.24
C ILE A 189 -1.62 11.55 4.93
N PHE A 190 -2.32 10.89 5.86
CA PHE A 190 -3.38 11.51 6.66
C PHE A 190 -2.92 11.58 8.11
N ASP A 191 -2.82 12.81 8.65
CA ASP A 191 -2.34 13.09 10.01
C ASP A 191 -1.01 12.39 10.36
N GLY A 192 -0.10 12.30 9.38
CA GLY A 192 1.22 11.67 9.55
C GLY A 192 1.23 10.15 9.31
N VAL A 193 0.09 9.53 8.99
CA VAL A 193 -0.01 8.09 8.68
C VAL A 193 -0.18 7.88 7.17
N VAL A 194 0.75 7.14 6.57
CA VAL A 194 0.68 6.74 5.15
C VAL A 194 -0.57 5.90 4.91
N GLN A 195 -1.36 6.33 3.93
CA GLN A 195 -2.52 5.57 3.49
C GLN A 195 -2.05 4.56 2.44
N ASN A 196 -2.10 3.27 2.80
CA ASN A 196 -1.67 2.18 1.91
C ASN A 196 -2.72 1.81 0.85
N ASP A 197 -3.91 2.44 0.89
CA ASP A 197 -5.04 2.12 0.02
C ASP A 197 -5.82 3.34 -0.55
N PRO A 198 -5.18 4.43 -1.01
CA PRO A 198 -5.90 5.53 -1.66
C PRO A 198 -6.39 5.16 -3.07
N PHE A 199 -5.97 4.00 -3.61
CA PHE A 199 -6.15 3.63 -5.02
C PHE A 199 -7.30 2.65 -5.30
N SER A 200 -7.77 1.87 -4.33
CA SER A 200 -8.80 0.84 -4.60
C SER A 200 -10.24 1.39 -4.67
N SER A 201 -10.52 2.54 -4.07
CA SER A 201 -11.89 3.11 -4.03
C SER A 201 -12.18 4.16 -5.11
N LEU A 202 -11.15 4.84 -5.64
CA LEU A 202 -11.29 5.97 -6.58
C LEU A 202 -11.21 5.57 -8.07
N TYR A 203 -10.79 4.35 -8.39
CA TYR A 203 -10.61 3.90 -9.79
C TYR A 203 -11.72 2.98 -10.33
N GLN A 204 -12.64 2.48 -9.49
CA GLN A 204 -13.53 1.37 -9.86
C GLN A 204 -15.04 1.67 -9.90
N ARG A 205 -15.47 2.92 -10.16
CA ARG A 205 -16.91 3.20 -10.35
C ARG A 205 -17.21 3.97 -11.63
N PRO A 206 -17.94 3.39 -12.60
CA PRO A 206 -18.83 4.18 -13.43
C PRO A 206 -19.98 4.70 -12.56
N LEU A 207 -20.33 5.97 -12.75
CA LEU A 207 -21.41 6.68 -12.08
C LEU A 207 -22.77 6.00 -12.32
N ARG A 208 -23.14 5.02 -11.50
CA ARG A 208 -24.55 4.64 -11.26
C ARG A 208 -24.72 4.25 -9.79
N SER A 209 -25.70 4.87 -9.14
CA SER A 209 -26.14 4.66 -7.75
C SER A 209 -25.25 5.21 -6.63
N LEU A 210 -25.39 6.52 -6.39
CA LEU A 210 -25.18 7.12 -5.07
C LEU A 210 -26.38 6.74 -4.18
N THR A 211 -26.28 5.60 -3.50
CA THR A 211 -27.04 5.38 -2.25
C THR A 211 -26.07 5.50 -1.09
N LEU A 212 -26.24 6.60 -0.39
CA LEU A 212 -25.59 7.02 0.83
C LEU A 212 -25.78 5.94 1.92
N THR A 213 -24.73 5.22 2.30
CA THR A 213 -24.66 4.64 3.65
C THR A 213 -23.28 4.90 4.24
N HIS A 214 -23.29 5.78 5.24
CA HIS A 214 -22.17 6.19 6.07
C HIS A 214 -21.64 5.01 6.89
N LYS A 215 -20.33 4.72 6.83
CA LYS A 215 -19.59 4.06 7.92
C LYS A 215 -18.14 4.54 7.95
N ALA A 216 -17.94 5.72 8.54
CA ALA A 216 -16.85 6.06 9.46
C ALA A 216 -16.87 7.58 9.65
N ILE A 217 -17.56 8.03 10.69
CA ILE A 217 -17.38 9.27 11.49
C ILE A 217 -18.73 9.43 12.21
N ALA A 218 -18.83 8.81 13.40
CA ALA A 218 -19.80 9.12 14.45
C ALA A 218 -19.53 8.15 15.60
N PHE A 219 -18.55 8.46 16.43
CA PHE A 219 -18.56 7.99 17.81
C PHE A 219 -18.76 9.21 18.71
N ARG A 220 -19.79 9.10 19.55
CA ARG A 220 -20.06 9.88 20.76
C ARG A 220 -20.79 11.24 20.60
N ALA A 221 -22.11 11.17 20.57
CA ALA A 221 -23.00 12.01 21.38
C ALA A 221 -24.39 11.36 21.42
N TYR A 222 -25.16 11.65 22.47
CA TYR A 222 -26.51 11.19 22.79
C TYR A 222 -26.65 9.88 23.59
N SER A 223 -26.38 10.02 24.89
CA SER A 223 -27.34 9.54 25.88
C SER A 223 -28.59 10.42 25.86
N GLN A 224 -29.70 9.82 26.30
CA GLN A 224 -30.98 10.41 26.68
C GLN A 224 -32.05 10.64 25.60
N THR A 225 -33.15 9.91 25.85
CA THR A 225 -34.56 10.21 25.61
C THR A 225 -35.04 10.35 24.16
N THR A 226 -35.82 9.36 23.71
CA THR A 226 -37.25 9.55 23.38
C THR A 226 -37.98 8.21 23.37
N LYS A 227 -39.13 8.17 24.04
CA LYS A 227 -40.09 7.04 24.10
C LYS A 227 -40.78 6.87 22.75
N GLY A 228 -40.95 5.62 22.30
CA GLY A 228 -41.80 5.22 21.18
C GLY A 228 -42.22 3.75 21.34
N PRO A 229 -43.45 3.36 20.96
CA PRO A 229 -44.15 2.18 21.47
C PRO A 229 -43.68 0.86 20.84
N PRO A 230 -43.90 -0.29 21.52
CA PRO A 230 -43.29 -1.56 21.13
C PRO A 230 -44.08 -2.24 20.01
N LEU A 231 -43.38 -2.63 18.94
CA LEU A 231 -43.88 -3.60 17.97
C LEU A 231 -43.77 -5.01 18.56
N LYS A 232 -44.89 -5.73 18.54
CA LYS A 232 -45.09 -7.07 19.11
C LYS A 232 -44.05 -8.07 18.58
N GLN A 233 -43.29 -8.67 19.50
CA GLN A 233 -42.47 -9.84 19.25
C GLN A 233 -43.34 -11.10 19.32
N THR A 234 -43.41 -11.84 18.21
CA THR A 234 -43.90 -13.22 18.20
C THR A 234 -42.81 -14.12 18.76
N GLN A 235 -43.12 -14.78 19.88
CA GLN A 235 -42.24 -15.73 20.55
C GLN A 235 -42.04 -16.99 19.70
N SER A 236 -40.78 -17.33 19.39
CA SER A 236 -40.38 -18.69 19.03
C SER A 236 -39.24 -19.12 19.96
N THR A 237 -39.63 -19.91 20.96
CA THR A 237 -38.86 -20.91 21.72
C THR A 237 -37.34 -20.79 21.74
N ILE A 238 -36.85 -20.26 22.86
CA ILE A 238 -35.45 -20.20 23.27
C ILE A 238 -34.97 -21.61 23.62
N SER A 239 -34.13 -22.19 22.76
CA SER A 239 -33.16 -23.20 23.19
C SER A 239 -32.00 -22.47 23.86
N ALA A 240 -31.75 -22.76 25.13
CA ALA A 240 -30.78 -22.09 25.99
C ALA A 240 -29.39 -21.99 25.34
N VAL A 241 -29.01 -20.77 24.93
CA VAL A 241 -27.64 -20.44 24.56
C VAL A 241 -26.82 -20.45 25.85
N ARG A 242 -26.01 -21.49 25.96
CA ARG A 242 -24.93 -21.65 26.94
C ARG A 242 -24.14 -20.33 27.04
N ASN A 243 -24.01 -19.79 28.25
CA ASN A 243 -23.24 -18.58 28.56
C ASN A 243 -21.92 -18.54 27.77
N PRO A 244 -21.55 -17.42 27.11
CA PRO A 244 -20.24 -17.29 26.50
C PRO A 244 -19.18 -17.41 27.60
N ARG A 245 -18.25 -18.35 27.38
CA ARG A 245 -17.04 -18.55 28.19
C ARG A 245 -16.33 -17.20 28.39
N PRO A 246 -15.78 -16.88 29.58
CA PRO A 246 -15.05 -15.63 29.79
C PRO A 246 -13.95 -15.48 28.72
N LEU A 247 -13.92 -14.31 28.07
CA LEU A 247 -12.93 -13.96 27.04
C LEU A 247 -11.53 -14.10 27.66
N THR A 248 -10.69 -14.98 27.09
CA THR A 248 -9.28 -15.07 27.48
C THR A 248 -8.62 -13.70 27.32
N PRO A 249 -7.85 -13.23 28.32
CA PRO A 249 -7.20 -11.93 28.23
C PRO A 249 -6.25 -11.89 27.02
N ASN A 250 -6.35 -10.83 26.21
CA ASN A 250 -5.51 -10.62 25.04
C ASN A 250 -4.04 -10.44 25.48
N ILE A 251 -3.15 -11.34 25.04
CA ILE A 251 -1.71 -11.30 25.37
C ILE A 251 -0.96 -10.15 24.69
N TYR A 252 -1.54 -9.53 23.65
CA TYR A 252 -0.94 -8.43 22.91
C TYR A 252 -1.41 -7.09 23.49
N THR A 253 -0.78 -6.66 24.59
CA THR A 253 -0.92 -5.29 25.12
C THR A 253 -0.06 -4.33 24.31
N SER A 254 -0.47 -3.05 24.21
CA SER A 254 0.34 -2.03 23.55
C SER A 254 1.74 -1.98 24.19
N PRO A 255 2.81 -1.98 23.38
CA PRO A 255 4.17 -1.90 23.90
C PRO A 255 4.38 -0.55 24.59
N ASP A 256 5.09 -0.57 25.71
CA ASP A 256 5.49 0.66 26.40
C ASP A 256 6.55 1.37 25.54
N PRO A 257 6.27 2.60 25.05
CA PRO A 257 7.17 3.31 24.13
C PRO A 257 8.54 3.61 24.76
N ASN A 258 8.64 3.63 26.10
CA ASN A 258 9.88 3.93 26.82
C ASN A 258 10.68 2.68 27.21
N LYS A 259 10.13 1.47 27.01
CA LYS A 259 10.77 0.23 27.47
C LYS A 259 11.57 -0.41 26.34
N LYS A 260 12.88 -0.56 26.55
CA LYS A 260 13.76 -1.30 25.62
C LYS A 260 13.52 -2.81 25.76
N TYR A 261 13.21 -3.46 24.65
CA TYR A 261 13.04 -4.91 24.58
C TYR A 261 14.30 -5.59 24.02
N ALA A 262 14.68 -6.73 24.58
CA ALA A 262 15.83 -7.50 24.11
C ALA A 262 15.57 -8.23 22.78
N LEU A 263 14.29 -8.55 22.51
CA LEU A 263 13.84 -9.22 21.30
C LEU A 263 12.85 -8.34 20.52
N PRO A 264 12.87 -8.38 19.18
CA PRO A 264 11.88 -7.71 18.35
C PRO A 264 10.50 -8.36 18.51
N GLU A 265 9.46 -7.63 18.10
CA GLU A 265 8.08 -8.13 18.12
C GLU A 265 7.90 -9.31 17.17
N LYS A 266 8.47 -9.20 15.97
CA LYS A 266 8.46 -10.23 14.94
C LYS A 266 9.79 -10.96 14.92
N VAL A 267 9.76 -12.27 15.14
CA VAL A 267 10.95 -13.13 15.12
C VAL A 267 10.78 -14.20 14.04
N LEU A 268 11.80 -14.36 13.19
CA LEU A 268 11.86 -15.44 12.20
C LEU A 268 12.19 -16.76 12.91
N ILE A 269 11.31 -17.76 12.74
CA ILE A 269 11.43 -19.07 13.41
C ILE A 269 11.61 -20.24 12.45
N TYR A 270 11.44 -20.02 11.14
CA TYR A 270 11.67 -21.04 10.12
C TYR A 270 12.04 -20.39 8.78
N HIS A 271 12.97 -21.02 8.06
CA HIS A 271 13.41 -20.65 6.71
C HIS A 271 13.70 -21.92 5.91
N ALA A 272 13.01 -22.13 4.80
CA ALA A 272 13.11 -23.37 4.01
C ALA A 272 14.50 -23.58 3.34
N GLY A 273 15.22 -22.47 3.16
CA GLY A 273 16.59 -22.40 2.65
C GLY A 273 16.64 -21.63 1.34
N THR A 274 17.60 -20.73 1.19
CA THR A 274 17.67 -19.80 0.05
C THR A 274 17.72 -20.52 -1.28
N GLY A 275 18.52 -21.60 -1.38
CA GLY A 275 18.62 -22.40 -2.61
C GLY A 275 17.30 -23.05 -3.02
N ARG A 276 16.53 -23.60 -2.07
CA ARG A 276 15.22 -24.21 -2.37
C ARG A 276 14.20 -23.17 -2.80
N VAL A 277 14.14 -22.04 -2.09
CA VAL A 277 13.25 -20.92 -2.42
C VAL A 277 13.58 -20.39 -3.81
N MET A 278 14.87 -20.19 -4.13
CA MET A 278 15.32 -19.71 -5.43
C MET A 278 15.00 -20.71 -6.55
N TYR A 279 15.30 -22.00 -6.33
CA TYR A 279 14.99 -23.05 -7.30
C TYR A 279 13.50 -23.08 -7.64
N LEU A 280 12.62 -23.05 -6.63
CA LEU A 280 11.18 -23.04 -6.85
C LEU A 280 10.70 -21.76 -7.54
N ALA A 281 11.31 -20.61 -7.22
CA ALA A 281 10.99 -19.35 -7.87
C ALA A 281 11.33 -19.39 -9.37
N VAL A 282 12.51 -19.91 -9.72
CA VAL A 282 12.95 -20.10 -11.11
C VAL A 282 12.06 -21.13 -11.82
N LEU A 283 11.81 -22.29 -11.20
CA LEU A 283 10.97 -23.35 -11.77
C LEU A 283 9.57 -22.84 -12.14
N LYS A 284 8.94 -22.06 -11.26
CA LYS A 284 7.62 -21.43 -11.51
C LYS A 284 7.65 -20.43 -12.65
N LEU A 285 8.67 -19.56 -12.70
CA LEU A 285 8.80 -18.59 -13.79
C LEU A 285 9.02 -19.30 -15.13
N THR A 286 9.89 -20.31 -15.16
CA THR A 286 10.14 -21.11 -16.37
C THR A 286 8.86 -21.76 -16.90
N THR A 287 8.03 -22.38 -16.05
CA THR A 287 6.78 -22.99 -16.55
C THR A 287 5.75 -21.96 -17.02
N ILE A 288 5.72 -20.74 -16.46
CA ILE A 288 4.92 -19.64 -16.99
C ILE A 288 5.41 -19.23 -18.38
N PHE A 289 6.73 -19.05 -18.56
CA PHE A 289 7.30 -18.69 -19.86
C PHE A 289 7.08 -19.77 -20.91
N LEU A 290 7.26 -21.05 -20.56
CA LEU A 290 6.97 -22.17 -21.45
C LEU A 290 5.48 -22.22 -21.80
N SER A 291 4.58 -22.04 -20.82
CA SER A 291 3.14 -21.99 -21.10
C SER A 291 2.78 -20.85 -22.06
N ALA A 292 3.33 -19.66 -21.85
CA ALA A 292 3.13 -18.51 -22.72
C ALA A 292 3.71 -18.71 -24.13
N LEU A 293 4.91 -19.29 -24.25
CA LEU A 293 5.53 -19.58 -25.54
C LEU A 293 4.71 -20.62 -26.33
N PHE A 294 4.36 -21.74 -25.70
CA PHE A 294 3.62 -22.79 -26.39
C PHE A 294 2.21 -22.35 -26.76
N CYS A 295 1.47 -21.73 -25.82
CA CYS A 295 0.08 -21.35 -26.07
C CYS A 295 -0.06 -20.04 -26.87
N GLY A 296 0.88 -19.11 -26.72
CA GLY A 296 0.83 -17.77 -27.32
C GLY A 296 1.59 -17.63 -28.64
N VAL A 297 2.56 -18.51 -28.92
CA VAL A 297 3.37 -18.45 -30.16
C VAL A 297 3.18 -19.71 -30.99
N PHE A 298 3.49 -20.88 -30.43
CA PHE A 298 3.50 -22.10 -31.24
C PHE A 298 2.10 -22.59 -31.64
N VAL A 299 1.12 -22.56 -30.73
CA VAL A 299 -0.27 -22.95 -31.03
C VAL A 299 -0.87 -22.06 -32.13
N PRO A 300 -0.78 -20.72 -32.07
CA PRO A 300 -1.23 -19.87 -33.17
C PRO A 300 -0.51 -20.12 -34.50
N SER A 301 0.80 -20.39 -34.47
CA SER A 301 1.56 -20.75 -35.68
C SER A 301 1.02 -22.03 -36.33
N TYR A 302 0.74 -23.07 -35.54
CA TYR A 302 0.17 -24.32 -36.06
C TYR A 302 -1.24 -24.15 -36.62
N ILE A 303 -2.03 -23.24 -36.02
CA ILE A 303 -3.36 -22.88 -36.54
C ILE A 303 -3.23 -22.12 -37.86
N ALA A 304 -2.26 -21.20 -37.97
CA ALA A 304 -2.00 -20.44 -39.20
C ALA A 304 -1.47 -21.33 -40.35
N ASP A 305 -0.76 -22.40 -40.02
CA ASP A 305 -0.25 -23.40 -40.98
C ASP A 305 -1.26 -24.52 -41.29
N ASP A 306 -2.54 -24.36 -40.91
CA ASP A 306 -3.62 -25.34 -41.11
C ASP A 306 -3.29 -26.78 -40.65
N LYS A 307 -2.49 -26.90 -39.57
CA LYS A 307 -2.15 -28.21 -39.00
C LYS A 307 -3.38 -28.88 -38.37
N PRO A 308 -3.43 -30.23 -38.32
CA PRO A 308 -4.50 -30.94 -37.64
C PRO A 308 -4.69 -30.47 -36.20
N TRP A 309 -5.94 -30.25 -35.77
CA TRP A 309 -6.25 -29.72 -34.43
C TRP A 309 -5.68 -30.57 -33.29
N THR A 310 -5.47 -31.87 -33.51
CA THR A 310 -4.84 -32.78 -32.54
C THR A 310 -3.39 -32.41 -32.24
N GLN A 311 -2.64 -31.92 -33.23
CA GLN A 311 -1.26 -31.47 -33.06
C GLN A 311 -1.22 -30.16 -32.27
N SER A 312 -2.09 -29.20 -32.61
CA SER A 312 -2.24 -27.94 -31.89
C SER A 312 -2.70 -28.15 -30.44
N ALA A 313 -3.63 -29.08 -30.22
CA ALA A 313 -4.09 -29.47 -28.88
C ALA A 313 -2.97 -30.13 -28.07
N GLY A 314 -2.20 -31.05 -28.68
CA GLY A 314 -1.04 -31.66 -28.04
C GLY A 314 0.00 -30.61 -27.60
N LEU A 315 0.25 -29.62 -28.44
CA LEU A 315 1.18 -28.54 -28.15
C LEU A 315 0.69 -27.60 -27.04
N ALA A 316 -0.61 -27.29 -27.02
CA ALA A 316 -1.22 -26.56 -25.91
C ALA A 316 -1.07 -27.33 -24.58
N LEU A 317 -1.29 -28.65 -24.60
CA LEU A 317 -1.11 -29.50 -23.42
C LEU A 317 0.34 -29.52 -22.94
N CYS A 318 1.33 -29.54 -23.84
CA CYS A 318 2.75 -29.42 -23.49
C CYS A 318 3.07 -28.12 -22.72
N GLY A 319 2.38 -27.02 -23.03
CA GLY A 319 2.53 -25.76 -22.30
C GLY A 319 1.75 -25.72 -20.97
N ILE A 320 0.53 -26.28 -20.95
CA ILE A 320 -0.39 -26.17 -19.80
C ILE A 320 -0.05 -27.17 -18.68
N ILE A 321 0.26 -28.43 -19.02
CA ILE A 321 0.44 -29.50 -18.03
C ILE A 321 1.59 -29.18 -17.05
N PRO A 322 2.81 -28.80 -17.49
CA PRO A 322 3.90 -28.47 -16.55
C PRO A 322 3.57 -27.28 -15.66
N PHE A 323 2.89 -26.26 -16.21
CA PHE A 323 2.46 -25.08 -15.44
C PHE A 323 1.47 -25.46 -14.34
N VAL A 324 0.40 -26.19 -14.68
CA VAL A 324 -0.61 -26.63 -13.71
C VAL A 324 0.00 -27.58 -12.67
N PHE A 325 0.86 -28.51 -13.09
CA PHE A 325 1.54 -29.43 -12.21
C PHE A 325 2.43 -28.70 -11.18
N VAL A 326 3.27 -27.76 -11.63
CA VAL A 326 4.11 -26.97 -10.74
C VAL A 326 3.25 -26.09 -9.83
N ALA A 327 2.23 -25.41 -10.34
CA ALA A 327 1.33 -24.59 -9.53
C ALA A 327 0.61 -25.42 -8.44
N PHE A 328 0.19 -26.64 -8.78
CA PHE A 328 -0.50 -27.55 -7.87
C PHE A 328 0.42 -28.10 -6.77
N THR A 329 1.61 -28.54 -7.13
CA THR A 329 2.56 -29.21 -6.21
C THR A 329 3.31 -28.23 -5.33
N THR A 330 3.63 -27.03 -5.83
CA THR A 330 4.42 -26.03 -5.11
C THR A 330 3.58 -24.94 -4.44
N GLY A 331 2.27 -24.93 -4.67
CA GLY A 331 1.32 -24.00 -4.05
C GLY A 331 1.38 -23.93 -2.51
N PRO A 332 1.44 -25.06 -1.78
CA PRO A 332 1.48 -25.04 -0.32
C PRO A 332 2.88 -24.75 0.26
N PHE A 333 3.94 -24.67 -0.55
CA PHE A 333 5.31 -24.52 -0.07
C PHE A 333 5.51 -23.24 0.76
N VAL A 334 5.95 -23.40 2.00
CA VAL A 334 6.24 -22.30 2.93
C VAL A 334 7.71 -21.92 2.83
N SER A 335 8.00 -20.67 2.49
CA SER A 335 9.37 -20.17 2.44
C SER A 335 9.88 -19.83 3.84
N HIS A 336 9.07 -19.14 4.65
CA HIS A 336 9.47 -18.59 5.94
C HIS A 336 8.28 -18.52 6.91
N ILE A 337 8.53 -18.70 8.21
CA ILE A 337 7.53 -18.51 9.27
C ILE A 337 8.07 -17.54 10.30
N SER A 338 7.24 -16.57 10.69
CA SER A 338 7.55 -15.65 11.79
C SER A 338 6.51 -15.75 12.90
N ILE A 339 6.95 -15.57 14.14
CA ILE A 339 6.09 -15.47 15.32
C ILE A 339 6.03 -14.02 15.80
N HIS A 340 4.86 -13.61 16.29
CA HIS A 340 4.68 -12.35 17.00
C HIS A 340 4.73 -12.56 18.50
N LEU A 341 5.76 -12.02 19.14
CA LEU A 341 5.99 -12.15 20.57
C LEU A 341 5.27 -11.04 21.34
N PRO A 342 4.49 -11.38 22.39
CA PRO A 342 3.93 -10.37 23.28
C PRO A 342 5.03 -9.67 24.08
N PRO A 343 4.78 -8.45 24.61
CA PRO A 343 5.76 -7.70 25.40
C PRO A 343 6.44 -8.51 26.50
N ALA A 344 5.69 -9.36 27.20
CA ALA A 344 6.21 -10.22 28.27
C ALA A 344 7.28 -11.22 27.80
N ALA A 345 7.18 -11.73 26.57
CA ALA A 345 8.13 -12.71 26.01
C ALA A 345 9.40 -12.06 25.45
N ARG A 346 9.43 -10.72 25.32
CA ARG A 346 10.50 -9.98 24.65
C ARG A 346 11.62 -9.50 25.58
N HIS A 347 11.50 -9.72 26.88
CA HIS A 347 12.45 -9.22 27.89
C HIS A 347 13.76 -10.01 27.96
N SER A 348 13.72 -11.33 27.81
CA SER A 348 14.90 -12.18 27.92
C SER A 348 14.69 -13.53 27.22
N ARG A 349 15.80 -14.22 26.92
CA ARG A 349 15.78 -15.60 26.40
C ARG A 349 14.97 -16.55 27.29
N THR A 350 15.07 -16.43 28.61
CA THR A 350 14.31 -17.24 29.56
C THR A 350 12.82 -16.95 29.51
N SER A 351 12.43 -15.68 29.33
CA SER A 351 11.01 -15.29 29.18
C SER A 351 10.42 -15.84 27.89
N LEU A 352 11.19 -15.81 26.81
CA LEU A 352 10.84 -16.44 25.53
C LEU A 352 10.66 -17.96 25.67
N GLN A 353 11.59 -18.65 26.34
CA GLN A 353 11.48 -20.09 26.60
C GLN A 353 10.22 -20.44 27.38
N ARG A 354 9.92 -19.71 28.47
CA ARG A 354 8.68 -19.92 29.23
C ARG A 354 7.44 -19.72 28.37
N PHE A 355 7.42 -18.67 27.56
CA PHE A 355 6.31 -18.38 26.65
C PHE A 355 6.09 -19.49 25.62
N VAL A 356 7.16 -20.02 25.02
CA VAL A 356 7.06 -21.14 24.06
C VAL A 356 6.63 -22.42 24.77
N SER A 357 7.11 -22.68 25.99
CA SER A 357 6.68 -23.83 26.79
C SER A 357 5.18 -23.80 27.13
N SER A 358 4.61 -22.62 27.40
CA SER A 358 3.18 -22.42 27.67
C SER A 358 2.43 -21.75 26.51
N LEU A 359 2.80 -22.06 25.26
CA LEU A 359 2.32 -21.39 24.05
C LEU A 359 0.78 -21.21 24.03
N PRO A 360 0.26 -19.98 24.15
CA PRO A 360 -1.17 -19.73 24.07
C PRO A 360 -1.72 -19.97 22.66
N ALA A 361 -2.94 -20.48 22.55
CA ALA A 361 -3.61 -20.70 21.25
C ALA A 361 -3.72 -19.42 20.40
N GLN A 362 -3.91 -18.27 21.07
CA GLN A 362 -4.03 -16.94 20.43
C GLN A 362 -2.70 -16.36 19.90
N THR A 363 -1.59 -17.10 20.01
CA THR A 363 -0.28 -16.64 19.50
C THR A 363 -0.31 -16.47 17.99
N ARG A 364 -0.01 -15.27 17.50
CA ARG A 364 -0.03 -14.92 16.07
C ARG A 364 1.21 -15.42 15.34
N LEU A 365 0.98 -16.10 14.22
CA LEU A 365 1.98 -16.63 13.31
C LEU A 365 1.77 -16.03 11.90
N GLU A 366 2.88 -15.80 11.21
CA GLU A 366 2.91 -15.40 9.81
C GLU A 366 3.56 -16.48 8.96
N PHE A 367 2.80 -17.06 8.06
CA PHE A 367 3.29 -18.04 7.08
C PHE A 367 3.46 -17.35 5.75
N THR A 368 4.67 -17.37 5.21
CA THR A 368 4.96 -16.83 3.87
C THR A 368 5.06 -17.98 2.88
N THR A 369 4.17 -18.00 1.88
CA THR A 369 4.22 -18.92 0.74
C THR A 369 4.58 -18.18 -0.54
N LEU A 370 4.90 -18.90 -1.61
CA LEU A 370 5.14 -18.30 -2.92
C LEU A 370 3.87 -18.38 -3.78
N SER A 371 3.43 -17.26 -4.33
CA SER A 371 2.36 -17.24 -5.33
C SER A 371 2.77 -17.95 -6.63
N ILE A 372 1.85 -18.02 -7.60
CA ILE A 372 2.12 -18.63 -8.92
C ILE A 372 3.24 -17.88 -9.65
N ILE A 373 3.29 -16.56 -9.53
CA ILE A 373 4.33 -15.68 -10.13
C ILE A 373 5.55 -15.50 -9.23
N SER A 374 5.82 -16.43 -8.31
CA SER A 374 6.95 -16.37 -7.36
C SER A 374 6.98 -15.17 -6.42
N LYS A 375 5.92 -14.36 -6.37
CA LYS A 375 5.76 -13.27 -5.39
C LYS A 375 5.43 -13.84 -4.01
N PRO A 376 6.12 -13.41 -2.93
CA PRO A 376 5.77 -13.82 -1.57
C PRO A 376 4.34 -13.44 -1.17
N ARG A 377 3.64 -14.36 -0.53
CA ARG A 377 2.27 -14.21 -0.04
C ARG A 377 2.21 -14.56 1.44
N VAL A 378 1.87 -13.58 2.27
CA VAL A 378 1.79 -13.73 3.73
C VAL A 378 0.38 -14.13 4.14
N SER A 379 0.28 -15.11 5.04
CA SER A 379 -0.95 -15.54 5.69
C SER A 379 -0.81 -15.37 7.19
N TYR A 380 -1.77 -14.70 7.81
CA TYR A 380 -1.85 -14.47 9.25
C TYR A 380 -2.79 -15.50 9.87
N LEU A 381 -2.33 -16.19 10.91
CA LEU A 381 -3.12 -17.18 11.64
C LEU A 381 -2.68 -17.24 13.10
N THR A 382 -3.51 -17.83 13.95
CA THR A 382 -3.08 -18.13 15.33
C THR A 382 -2.54 -19.55 15.43
N ALA A 383 -1.73 -19.83 16.45
CA ALA A 383 -1.19 -21.15 16.70
C ALA A 383 -2.31 -22.19 16.94
N GLY A 384 -3.45 -21.78 17.49
CA GLY A 384 -4.62 -22.63 17.70
C GLY A 384 -5.43 -22.93 16.44
N ASP A 385 -5.28 -22.13 15.37
CA ASP A 385 -5.96 -22.39 14.10
C ASP A 385 -5.24 -23.43 13.23
N LEU A 386 -4.00 -23.79 13.59
CA LEU A 386 -3.15 -24.69 12.83
C LEU A 386 -3.42 -26.15 13.22
N ALA A 387 -3.70 -27.00 12.24
CA ALA A 387 -3.90 -28.43 12.42
C ALA A 387 -2.91 -29.24 11.55
N PRO A 388 -2.47 -30.42 12.00
CA PRO A 388 -1.71 -31.33 11.14
C PRO A 388 -2.61 -31.89 10.04
N ALA A 389 -2.08 -32.02 8.83
CA ALA A 389 -2.82 -32.54 7.68
C ALA A 389 -1.94 -33.48 6.83
N LYS A 390 -2.59 -34.32 6.01
CA LYS A 390 -1.94 -35.14 4.99
C LYS A 390 -2.79 -35.11 3.71
N LYS A 391 -2.58 -34.08 2.88
CA LYS A 391 -3.30 -33.87 1.61
C LYS A 391 -2.35 -33.72 0.43
N ARG A 392 -2.88 -33.72 -0.80
CA ARG A 392 -2.11 -33.59 -2.06
C ARG A 392 -0.91 -34.54 -2.14
N MET A 393 -1.17 -35.85 -2.12
CA MET A 393 -0.12 -36.87 -2.19
C MET A 393 0.94 -36.75 -1.07
N GLY A 394 0.56 -36.20 0.10
CA GLY A 394 1.46 -36.02 1.24
C GLY A 394 2.30 -34.75 1.22
N ILE A 395 2.06 -33.84 0.26
CA ILE A 395 2.73 -32.54 0.22
C ILE A 395 2.20 -31.65 1.35
N VAL A 396 0.91 -31.59 1.60
CA VAL A 396 0.38 -30.71 2.67
C VAL A 396 0.60 -31.37 4.02
N ASN A 397 1.29 -30.68 4.93
CA ASN A 397 1.57 -31.17 6.29
C ASN A 397 0.84 -30.39 7.40
N PHE A 398 0.43 -29.15 7.13
CA PHE A 398 -0.41 -28.37 8.04
C PHE A 398 -1.54 -27.70 7.27
N GLU A 399 -2.66 -27.49 7.95
CA GLU A 399 -3.81 -26.77 7.42
C GLU A 399 -4.43 -25.81 8.45
N ARG A 400 -5.24 -24.89 7.97
CA ARG A 400 -6.09 -24.02 8.79
C ARG A 400 -7.47 -23.86 8.18
N ASP A 401 -8.46 -23.57 9.01
CA ASP A 401 -9.78 -23.17 8.50
C ASP A 401 -9.70 -21.81 7.80
N THR A 402 -10.24 -21.76 6.59
CA THR A 402 -10.28 -20.55 5.76
C THR A 402 -11.69 -20.15 5.39
N LEU A 403 -12.73 -20.87 5.82
CA LEU A 403 -14.12 -20.63 5.41
C LEU A 403 -14.59 -19.23 5.81
N ARG A 404 -14.38 -18.85 7.08
CA ARG A 404 -14.75 -17.52 7.59
C ARG A 404 -13.98 -16.41 6.88
N GLU A 405 -12.68 -16.60 6.68
CA GLU A 405 -11.84 -15.61 6.00
C GLU A 405 -12.23 -15.45 4.53
N ASN A 406 -12.53 -16.55 3.84
CA ASN A 406 -12.99 -16.53 2.45
C ASN A 406 -14.39 -15.92 2.31
N ALA A 407 -15.29 -16.13 3.27
CA ALA A 407 -16.62 -15.50 3.27
C ALA A 407 -16.55 -13.97 3.40
N ALA A 408 -15.56 -13.46 4.15
CA ALA A 408 -15.31 -12.02 4.25
C ALA A 408 -14.52 -11.44 3.06
N ARG A 409 -13.90 -12.30 2.24
CA ARG A 409 -13.11 -11.88 1.09
C ARG A 409 -14.00 -11.61 -0.12
N LYS A 410 -13.69 -10.53 -0.83
CA LYS A 410 -14.32 -10.13 -2.08
C LYS A 410 -13.94 -11.11 -3.20
N TRP A 411 -14.81 -11.26 -4.20
CA TRP A 411 -14.68 -12.28 -5.26
C TRP A 411 -13.40 -12.16 -6.10
N TRP A 412 -12.83 -10.95 -6.23
CA TRP A 412 -11.58 -10.71 -6.97
C TRP A 412 -10.31 -10.96 -6.15
N MET A 413 -10.42 -11.16 -4.84
CA MET A 413 -9.27 -11.54 -4.02
C MET A 413 -9.02 -13.04 -4.15
N PHE A 414 -7.76 -13.42 -4.28
CA PHE A 414 -7.38 -14.83 -4.20
C PHE A 414 -7.89 -15.45 -2.90
N ARG A 415 -8.40 -16.69 -2.98
CA ARG A 415 -8.78 -17.48 -1.80
C ARG A 415 -7.64 -17.55 -0.78
N ALA A 416 -8.00 -17.56 0.49
CA ALA A 416 -7.08 -17.68 1.62
C ALA A 416 -6.26 -18.97 1.50
N VAL A 417 -4.96 -18.87 1.78
CA VAL A 417 -4.09 -20.05 1.82
C VAL A 417 -4.46 -20.83 3.07
N GLY A 418 -4.99 -22.03 2.87
CA GLY A 418 -5.40 -22.94 3.95
C GLY A 418 -4.49 -24.15 4.11
N GLU A 419 -3.61 -24.40 3.15
CA GLU A 419 -2.76 -25.59 3.10
C GLU A 419 -1.30 -25.16 3.07
N PHE A 420 -0.49 -25.79 3.91
CA PHE A 420 0.92 -25.46 4.08
C PHE A 420 1.78 -26.72 4.00
N ASN A 421 2.96 -26.55 3.42
CA ASN A 421 4.04 -27.51 3.32
C ASN A 421 5.28 -26.87 3.94
N VAL A 422 5.59 -27.29 5.16
CA VAL A 422 6.78 -26.84 5.89
C VAL A 422 7.82 -27.96 5.85
N GLN A 423 8.86 -27.81 5.04
CA GLN A 423 9.86 -28.85 4.79
C GLN A 423 11.29 -28.38 5.09
N GLY A 424 12.18 -29.33 5.37
CA GLY A 424 13.61 -29.05 5.48
C GLY A 424 14.08 -28.71 6.90
N SER A 425 15.20 -28.00 6.97
CA SER A 425 15.98 -27.81 8.19
C SER A 425 16.07 -26.32 8.50
N ASN A 426 15.86 -25.95 9.78
CA ASN A 426 15.99 -24.59 10.32
C ASN A 426 17.44 -24.05 10.35
N ARG A 427 18.35 -24.62 9.54
CA ARG A 427 19.76 -24.22 9.48
C ARG A 427 19.88 -22.73 9.17
N GLY A 428 20.57 -22.00 10.06
CA GLY A 428 20.79 -20.55 9.93
C GLY A 428 19.73 -19.66 10.58
N VAL A 429 18.65 -20.22 11.15
CA VAL A 429 17.65 -19.43 11.88
C VAL A 429 17.96 -19.44 13.38
N LYS A 430 18.30 -18.27 13.94
CA LYS A 430 18.72 -18.10 15.35
C LYS A 430 17.72 -18.69 16.36
N GLU A 431 16.42 -18.58 16.07
CA GLU A 431 15.33 -19.09 16.91
C GLU A 431 14.55 -20.25 16.24
N GLY A 432 15.24 -21.05 15.43
CA GLY A 432 14.64 -22.17 14.70
C GLY A 432 13.91 -23.20 15.58
N TRP A 433 14.43 -23.43 16.78
CA TRP A 433 13.87 -24.36 17.78
C TRP A 433 12.42 -24.03 18.17
N ILE A 434 11.99 -22.76 18.02
CA ILE A 434 10.62 -22.35 18.34
C ILE A 434 9.62 -23.02 17.39
N TRP A 435 9.94 -23.10 16.10
CA TRP A 435 9.06 -23.75 15.14
C TRP A 435 8.89 -25.24 15.43
N GLU A 436 9.97 -25.93 15.82
CA GLU A 436 9.92 -27.34 16.22
C GLU A 436 8.99 -27.54 17.42
N ALA A 437 9.14 -26.71 18.46
CA ALA A 437 8.26 -26.74 19.63
C ALA A 437 6.78 -26.47 19.28
N ILE A 438 6.50 -25.52 18.37
CA ILE A 438 5.13 -25.24 17.90
C ILE A 438 4.59 -26.43 17.11
N ALA A 439 5.36 -26.95 16.16
CA ALA A 439 4.96 -28.06 15.30
C ALA A 439 4.62 -29.31 16.13
N ASP A 440 5.43 -29.63 17.15
CA ASP A 440 5.20 -30.78 18.04
C ASP A 440 3.98 -30.58 18.94
N LYS A 441 3.76 -29.37 19.46
CA LYS A 441 2.55 -29.03 20.22
C LYS A 441 1.28 -29.07 19.37
N VAL A 442 1.35 -28.66 18.10
CA VAL A 442 0.23 -28.76 17.15
C VAL A 442 -0.08 -30.22 16.83
N LYS A 443 0.95 -31.03 16.55
CA LYS A 443 0.78 -32.47 16.27
C LYS A 443 0.27 -33.27 17.47
N SER A 444 0.70 -32.93 18.68
CA SER A 444 0.23 -33.56 19.92
C SER A 444 -1.14 -33.04 20.38
N GLY A 445 -1.67 -31.98 19.76
CA GLY A 445 -2.92 -31.34 20.18
C GLY A 445 -2.82 -30.62 21.54
N ALA A 446 -1.60 -30.23 21.95
CA ALA A 446 -1.35 -29.50 23.19
C ALA A 446 -1.74 -28.01 23.11
N ILE A 447 -1.93 -27.48 21.89
CA ILE A 447 -2.49 -26.15 21.64
C ILE A 447 -3.96 -26.35 21.23
N LYS A 448 -4.89 -26.15 22.17
CA LYS A 448 -6.33 -26.15 21.88
C LYS A 448 -6.93 -24.79 22.21
N ALA A 449 -7.84 -24.33 21.35
CA ALA A 449 -8.64 -23.11 21.53
C ALA A 449 -9.69 -23.26 22.64
#